data_AF-A0A3G9JJB2-F1
#
_entry.id   AF-A0A3G9JJB2-F1
#
_cell.length_a   1.000
_cell.length_b   1.000
_cell.length_c   1.000
_cell.angle_alpha   90.00
_cell.angle_beta   90.00
_cell.angle_gamma   90.00
#
_symmetry.space_group_name_H-M   'P 1'
#
loop_
_entity.id
_entity.type
_entity.pdbx_description
1 polymer ?
#
loop_
_entity_poly.entity_id
_entity_poly.type
_entity_poly.pdbx_seq_one_letter_code
_entity_poly.pdbx_strand_id
1 'polypeptide(L)'
;MIAALMDQVVYGKETDCVYGQAAALWTNVPKIVLKRYIADQALSAEIDQHYRQKNMIRSIWYNKDLNVKRFISVTRYFFGHVSNYRRYYFDKEHASLNLQG
;
A
#
# COMPACT_ATOMS: atom_id res chain seq x y z
N MET A 1 -15.65 -2.84 6.73
CA MET A 1 -15.51 -3.70 5.54
C MET A 1 -16.08 -5.09 5.81
N ILE A 2 -15.47 -5.94 6.68
CA ILE A 2 -15.99 -7.29 6.96
C ILE A 2 -17.42 -7.28 7.52
N ALA A 3 -17.73 -6.38 8.47
CA ALA A 3 -19.08 -6.26 9.04
C ALA A 3 -20.15 -5.92 7.98
N ALA A 4 -19.88 -4.96 7.09
CA ALA A 4 -20.80 -4.59 6.01
C ALA A 4 -21.02 -5.76 5.02
N LEU A 5 -19.96 -6.51 4.71
CA LEU A 5 -20.06 -7.73 3.90
C LEU A 5 -20.90 -8.81 4.58
N MET A 6 -20.73 -9.02 5.89
CA MET A 6 -21.57 -9.95 6.66
C MET A 6 -23.02 -9.49 6.71
N ASP A 7 -23.27 -8.20 6.96
CA ASP A 7 -24.61 -7.61 7.00
C ASP A 7 -25.35 -7.83 5.68
N GLN A 8 -24.68 -7.69 4.55
CA GLN A 8 -25.26 -7.95 3.24
C GLN A 8 -25.46 -9.46 2.98
N VAL A 9 -24.41 -10.27 3.12
CA VAL A 9 -24.42 -11.70 2.72
C VAL A 9 -25.21 -12.59 3.68
N VAL A 10 -25.12 -12.34 4.99
CA VAL A 10 -25.73 -13.19 6.02
C VAL A 10 -27.10 -12.66 6.43
N TYR A 11 -27.24 -11.33 6.54
CA TYR A 11 -28.44 -10.70 7.09
C TYR A 11 -29.30 -9.98 6.04
N GLY A 12 -28.90 -9.98 4.76
CA GLY A 12 -29.67 -9.36 3.68
C GLY A 12 -29.86 -7.85 3.82
N LYS A 13 -29.00 -7.17 4.60
CA LYS A 13 -29.08 -5.72 4.78
C LYS A 13 -28.49 -5.03 3.56
N GLU A 14 -29.36 -4.39 2.79
CA GLU A 14 -29.00 -3.46 1.72
C GLU A 14 -28.59 -2.13 2.35
N THR A 15 -27.30 -1.81 2.35
CA THR A 15 -26.79 -0.49 2.73
C THR A 15 -26.21 0.21 1.52
N ASP A 16 -26.47 1.50 1.39
CA ASP A 16 -25.93 2.32 0.30
C ASP A 16 -24.40 2.23 0.25
N CYS A 17 -23.88 2.05 -0.97
CA CYS A 17 -22.44 2.05 -1.20
C CYS A 17 -21.92 3.48 -1.11
N VAL A 18 -21.29 3.82 0.02
CA VAL A 18 -20.67 5.12 0.23
C VAL A 18 -19.21 5.09 -0.22
N TYR A 19 -18.90 5.82 -1.29
CA TYR A 19 -17.53 6.03 -1.73
C TYR A 19 -16.88 7.17 -0.94
N GLY A 20 -15.61 7.00 -0.58
CA GLY A 20 -14.82 8.07 0.00
C GLY A 20 -14.62 9.18 -1.03
N GLN A 21 -15.12 10.38 -0.75
CA GLN A 21 -14.96 11.55 -1.63
C GLN A 21 -13.60 12.26 -1.42
N ALA A 22 -12.87 11.91 -0.36
CA ALA A 22 -11.60 12.53 -0.03
C ALA A 22 -10.43 11.84 -0.74
N ALA A 23 -9.53 12.65 -1.31
CA ALA A 23 -8.26 12.17 -1.83
C ALA A 23 -7.39 11.61 -0.68
N ALA A 24 -6.98 10.35 -0.82
CA ALA A 24 -6.13 9.67 0.15
C ALA A 24 -5.15 8.75 -0.59
N LEU A 25 -3.95 8.60 -0.04
CA LEU A 25 -2.97 7.68 -0.57
C LEU A 25 -3.32 6.25 -0.15
N TRP A 26 -3.81 5.44 -1.09
CA TRP A 26 -3.95 4.01 -0.88
C TRP A 26 -2.66 3.30 -1.29
N THR A 27 -2.00 2.63 -0.34
CA THR A 27 -0.77 1.89 -0.63
C THR A 27 -0.63 0.65 0.24
N ASN A 28 -0.13 -0.43 -0.36
CA ASN A 28 0.33 -1.63 0.34
C ASN A 28 1.85 -1.81 0.30
N VAL A 29 2.57 -0.84 -0.28
CA VAL A 29 4.03 -0.83 -0.33
C VAL A 29 4.62 0.17 0.67
N PRO A 30 5.76 -0.14 1.30
CA PRO A 30 6.40 0.78 2.22
C PRO A 30 6.90 2.04 1.51
N LYS A 31 6.89 3.18 2.22
CA LYS A 31 7.23 4.51 1.68
C LYS A 31 8.55 4.54 0.90
N ILE A 32 9.56 3.82 1.40
CA ILE A 32 10.89 3.76 0.77
C ILE A 32 10.86 3.14 -0.63
N VAL A 33 9.95 2.18 -0.86
CA VAL A 33 9.77 1.55 -2.17
C VAL A 33 9.07 2.54 -3.10
N LEU A 34 7.97 3.15 -2.67
CA LEU A 34 7.29 4.21 -3.44
C LEU A 34 8.26 5.28 -3.91
N LYS A 35 9.00 5.90 -2.98
CA LYS A 35 9.96 6.97 -3.28
C LYS A 35 11.06 6.57 -4.25
N ARG A 36 11.42 5.28 -4.29
CA ARG A 36 12.47 4.79 -5.18
C ARG A 36 12.00 4.65 -6.63
N TYR A 37 10.73 4.28 -6.84
CA TYR A 37 10.20 3.95 -8.16
C TYR A 37 9.39 5.06 -8.82
N ILE A 38 9.12 6.17 -8.11
CA ILE A 38 8.42 7.32 -8.66
C ILE A 38 9.45 8.25 -9.31
N ALA A 39 9.42 8.32 -10.64
CA ALA A 39 10.27 9.23 -11.42
C ALA A 39 9.75 10.68 -11.41
N ASP A 40 8.44 10.87 -11.32
CA ASP A 40 7.82 12.20 -11.31
C ASP A 40 7.96 12.89 -9.95
N GLN A 41 8.64 14.04 -9.96
CA GLN A 41 8.87 14.85 -8.77
C GLN A 41 7.58 15.47 -8.21
N ALA A 42 6.60 15.82 -9.06
CA ALA A 42 5.33 16.38 -8.61
C ALA A 42 4.52 15.33 -7.84
N LEU A 43 4.41 14.11 -8.38
CA LEU A 43 3.76 12.99 -7.71
C LEU A 43 4.47 12.59 -6.40
N SER A 44 5.80 12.64 -6.38
CA SER A 44 6.58 12.38 -5.16
C SER A 44 6.26 13.39 -4.04
N ALA A 45 6.09 14.67 -4.41
CA ALA A 45 5.70 15.72 -3.48
C ALA A 45 4.27 15.55 -2.94
N GLU A 46 3.32 15.18 -3.81
CA GLU A 46 1.93 14.87 -3.43
C GLU A 46 1.88 13.70 -2.42
N ILE A 47 2.62 12.63 -2.70
CA ILE A 47 2.73 11.49 -1.79
C ILE A 47 3.30 11.92 -0.44
N ASP A 48 4.36 12.73 -0.43
CA ASP A 48 4.91 13.25 0.82
C ASP A 48 3.92 14.11 1.59
N GLN A 49 3.09 14.89 0.90
CA GLN A 49 1.99 15.63 1.52
C GLN A 49 0.98 14.67 2.17
N HIS A 50 0.60 13.58 1.49
CA HIS A 50 -0.28 12.58 2.07
C HIS A 50 0.31 11.91 3.33
N TYR A 51 1.60 11.60 3.33
CA TYR A 51 2.29 11.09 4.52
C TYR A 51 2.28 12.09 5.68
N ARG A 52 2.43 13.40 5.42
CA ARG A 52 2.37 14.45 6.46
C ARG A 52 0.97 14.61 7.04
N GLN A 53 -0.04 14.58 6.17
CA GLN A 53 -1.45 14.70 6.55
C GLN A 53 -2.01 13.42 7.21
N LYS A 54 -1.25 12.31 7.19
CA LYS A 54 -1.68 10.99 7.69
C LYS A 54 -2.94 10.43 7.00
N ASN A 55 -3.31 10.94 5.83
CA ASN A 55 -4.44 10.47 5.02
C ASN A 55 -4.02 9.32 4.11
N MET A 56 -3.70 8.19 4.74
CA MET A 56 -3.29 6.98 4.02
C MET A 56 -4.14 5.78 4.39
N ILE A 57 -4.47 5.01 3.37
CA ILE A 57 -5.19 3.74 3.51
C ILE A 57 -4.19 2.62 3.24
N ARG A 58 -4.10 1.67 4.17
CA ARG A 58 -3.25 0.49 4.07
C ARG A 58 -4.10 -0.74 4.33
N SER A 59 -4.25 -1.61 3.33
CA SER A 59 -5.17 -2.76 3.42
C SER A 59 -4.81 -3.73 4.55
N ILE A 60 -3.50 -3.84 4.85
CA ILE A 60 -2.96 -4.81 5.81
C ILE A 60 -2.95 -4.28 7.24
N TRP A 61 -3.03 -2.95 7.42
CA TRP A 61 -2.99 -2.29 8.73
C TRP A 61 -4.40 -1.97 9.19
N TYR A 62 -4.99 -2.87 9.98
CA TYR A 62 -6.31 -2.69 10.55
C TYR A 62 -6.26 -2.63 12.08
N ASN A 63 -6.52 -1.46 12.66
CA ASN A 63 -6.35 -1.20 14.10
C ASN A 63 -7.14 -2.16 15.00
N LYS A 64 -8.32 -2.63 14.58
CA LYS A 64 -9.12 -3.55 15.39
C LYS A 64 -8.60 -5.00 15.40
N ASP A 65 -7.66 -5.35 14.51
CA ASP A 65 -7.01 -6.67 14.41
C ASP A 65 -5.50 -6.61 14.81
N LEU A 66 -4.99 -5.42 15.14
CA LEU A 66 -3.56 -5.20 15.41
C LEU A 66 -3.18 -5.55 16.85
N ASN A 67 -3.13 -6.84 17.17
CA ASN A 67 -2.43 -7.33 18.36
C ASN A 67 -0.90 -7.39 18.15
N VAL A 68 -0.12 -7.62 19.22
CA VAL A 68 1.36 -7.65 19.16
C VAL A 68 1.88 -8.70 18.16
N LYS A 69 1.28 -9.89 18.10
CA LYS A 69 1.66 -10.94 17.14
C LYS A 69 1.41 -10.48 15.70
N ARG A 70 0.25 -9.85 15.46
CA ARG A 70 -0.12 -9.29 14.16
C ARG A 70 0.83 -8.17 13.75
N PHE A 71 1.18 -7.28 14.67
CA PHE A 71 2.13 -6.20 14.44
C PHE A 71 3.49 -6.74 13.97
N ILE A 72 4.04 -7.75 14.67
CA ILE A 72 5.32 -8.37 14.30
C ILE A 72 5.22 -9.03 12.91
N SER A 73 4.14 -9.78 12.66
CA SER A 73 3.92 -10.46 11.37
C SER A 73 3.82 -9.47 10.20
N VAL A 74 3.00 -8.43 10.34
CA VAL A 74 2.84 -7.38 9.32
C VAL A 74 4.17 -6.65 9.12
N THR A 75 4.87 -6.31 10.20
CA THR A 75 6.19 -5.65 10.12
C THR A 75 7.21 -6.51 9.37
N ARG A 76 7.31 -7.81 9.68
CA ARG A 76 8.16 -8.77 8.97
C ARG A 76 7.81 -8.87 7.49
N TYR A 77 6.51 -8.90 7.17
CA TYR A 77 6.03 -8.90 5.79
C TYR A 77 6.51 -7.65 5.02
N PHE A 78 6.39 -6.45 5.62
CA PHE A 78 6.85 -5.21 5.02
C PHE A 78 8.37 -5.21 4.80
N PHE A 79 9.17 -5.70 5.75
CA PHE A 79 10.62 -5.84 5.58
C PHE A 79 10.99 -6.81 4.46
N GLY A 80 10.32 -7.95 4.37
CA GLY A 80 10.49 -8.90 3.27
C GLY A 80 10.14 -8.28 1.93
N HIS A 81 9.07 -7.48 1.86
CA HIS A 81 8.71 -6.72 0.67
C HIS A 81 9.82 -5.73 0.27
N VAL A 82 10.35 -4.92 1.18
CA VAL A 82 11.48 -4.02 0.87
C VAL A 82 12.65 -4.79 0.27
N SER A 83 13.02 -5.93 0.88
CA SER A 83 14.11 -6.76 0.38
C SER A 83 13.83 -7.34 -1.01
N ASN A 84 12.60 -7.80 -1.26
CA ASN A 84 12.20 -8.36 -2.56
C ASN A 84 12.18 -7.30 -3.66
N TYR A 85 11.64 -6.11 -3.37
CA TYR A 85 11.70 -4.97 -4.30
C TYR A 85 13.15 -4.59 -4.60
N ARG A 86 14.00 -4.59 -3.58
CA ARG A 86 15.45 -4.39 -3.69
C ARG A 86 16.20 -5.64 -4.17
N ARG A 87 15.55 -6.66 -4.74
CA ARG A 87 16.24 -7.81 -5.32
C ARG A 87 15.79 -8.05 -6.76
N TYR A 88 14.50 -7.90 -7.01
CA TYR A 88 13.89 -8.31 -8.27
C TYR A 88 13.39 -7.17 -9.14
N TYR A 89 13.26 -5.95 -8.61
CA TYR A 89 12.59 -4.85 -9.30
C TYR A 89 13.52 -3.70 -9.71
N PHE A 90 14.84 -3.93 -9.78
CA PHE A 90 15.80 -2.89 -10.19
C PHE A 90 15.75 -2.54 -11.67
N ASP A 91 16.30 -1.35 -12.00
CA ASP A 91 16.34 -0.66 -13.30
C ASP A 91 16.35 -1.60 -14.52
N LYS A 92 15.18 -1.76 -15.14
CA LYS A 92 15.05 -2.44 -16.43
C LYS A 92 15.79 -1.70 -17.55
N GLU A 93 16.12 -0.42 -17.38
CA GLU A 93 16.90 0.34 -18.36
C GLU A 93 18.33 -0.20 -18.54
N HIS A 94 18.92 -0.83 -17.52
CA HIS A 94 20.24 -1.47 -17.62
C HIS A 94 20.20 -2.94 -18.06
N ALA A 95 19.03 -3.60 -18.02
CA ALA A 95 18.89 -4.99 -18.41
C ALA A 95 18.75 -5.16 -19.94
N SER A 96 18.18 -4.17 -20.64
CA SER A 96 18.03 -4.18 -22.10
C SER A 96 19.30 -3.79 -22.87
N LEU A 97 20.26 -3.13 -22.24
CA LEU A 97 21.54 -2.72 -22.86
C LEU A 97 22.59 -3.84 -22.95
N ASN A 98 22.44 -4.92 -22.16
CA ASN A 98 23.42 -6.01 -22.09
C ASN A 98 23.09 -7.23 -22.98
N LEU A 99 22.07 -7.14 -23.84
CA LEU A 99 21.66 -8.22 -24.75
C LEU A 99 21.98 -7.93 -26.22
N GLN A 100 22.78 -6.90 -26.50
CA GLN A 100 23.27 -6.53 -27.84
C GLN A 100 24.81 -6.45 -27.93
N GLY A 101 25.52 -7.06 -26.98
CA GLY A 101 27.00 -7.17 -26.98
C GLY A 101 27.46 -8.56 -27.41
#